data_AF-A0A2M8N5V1-F1
#
_entry.id   AF-A0A2M8N5V1-F1
#
_cell.length_a   1.000
_cell.length_b   1.000
_cell.length_c   1.000
_cell.angle_alpha   90.00
_cell.angle_beta   90.00
_cell.angle_gamma   90.00
#
_symmetry.space_group_name_H-M   'P 1'
#
loop_
_entity.id
_entity.type
_entity.pdbx_description
1 polymer ?
#
loop_
_entity_poly.entity_id
_entity_poly.type
_entity_poly.pdbx_seq_one_letter_code
_entity_poly.pdbx_strand_id
1 'polypeptide(L)'
;ILFWLMTRWSHVREVWARDGVYIVASLTAVSGLLISFTPLGFHPWMGFMSALLIPISYMILAGHSYRALKDRNHNQSLSPHWIAVAVLFWLAGGGFLGTVSTQGQLPNWIQGTQLLQTQHDWMLWGLLAIILGLVNYQATALRGENRRVTGYMPLWLIAFGSGFALMIQASIGVIEIYLLKILHFAQTHLDVLIVPLQIIRIVCLLAVAVGIGIYALGFWVRRPKRITVIH
;
A
#
# COMPACT_ATOMS: atom_id res chain seq x y z
N ILE A 1 -7.25 4.31 11.82
CA ILE A 1 -7.77 5.15 10.71
C ILE A 1 -8.60 4.33 9.73
N LEU A 2 -8.04 3.29 9.11
CA LEU A 2 -8.73 2.51 8.08
C LEU A 2 -10.07 1.91 8.52
N PHE A 3 -10.12 1.23 9.67
CA PHE A 3 -11.39 0.70 10.22
C PHE A 3 -12.39 1.80 10.60
N TRP A 4 -11.91 2.95 11.10
CA TRP A 4 -12.76 4.10 11.35
C TRP A 4 -13.34 4.66 10.04
N LEU A 5 -12.56 4.71 8.95
CA LEU A 5 -13.09 5.10 7.65
C LEU A 5 -14.18 4.12 7.20
N MET A 6 -13.95 2.81 7.35
CA MET A 6 -14.94 1.78 6.95
C MET A 6 -16.31 2.03 7.55
N THR A 7 -16.42 2.35 8.85
CA THR A 7 -17.72 2.62 9.49
C THR A 7 -18.42 3.86 8.95
N ARG A 8 -17.70 4.77 8.27
CA ARG A 8 -18.30 5.99 7.70
C ARG A 8 -18.94 5.79 6.34
N TRP A 9 -18.44 4.88 5.53
CA TRP A 9 -18.93 4.66 4.16
C TRP A 9 -19.59 3.28 3.94
N SER A 10 -19.69 2.46 4.98
CA SER A 10 -20.37 1.15 4.96
C SER A 10 -21.36 1.01 6.12
N HIS A 11 -22.27 0.04 6.05
CA HIS A 11 -23.28 -0.24 7.07
C HIS A 11 -22.73 -1.11 8.21
N VAL A 12 -21.41 -1.29 8.22
CA VAL A 12 -20.69 -2.06 9.22
C VAL A 12 -20.80 -1.40 10.60
N ARG A 13 -21.13 -2.21 11.60
CA ARG A 13 -21.26 -1.78 13.00
C ARG A 13 -19.91 -1.35 13.58
N GLU A 14 -19.92 -0.31 14.42
CA GLU A 14 -18.71 0.18 15.10
C GLU A 14 -18.04 -0.89 15.97
N VAL A 15 -18.83 -1.75 16.63
CA VAL A 15 -18.32 -2.87 17.42
C VAL A 15 -17.49 -3.82 16.56
N TRP A 16 -17.99 -4.20 15.38
CA TRP A 16 -17.26 -5.06 14.45
C TRP A 16 -15.96 -4.42 13.98
N ALA A 17 -15.97 -3.11 13.73
CA ALA A 17 -14.78 -2.39 13.28
C ALA A 17 -13.74 -2.31 14.39
N ARG A 18 -14.17 -2.07 15.64
CA ARG A 18 -13.30 -2.06 16.82
C ARG A 18 -12.65 -3.42 17.03
N ASP A 19 -13.42 -4.50 16.99
CA ASP A 19 -12.89 -5.85 17.17
C ASP A 19 -11.91 -6.22 16.05
N GLY A 20 -12.21 -5.84 14.81
CA GLY A 20 -11.30 -6.00 13.67
C GLY A 20 -9.98 -5.24 13.84
N VAL A 21 -10.01 -4.01 14.39
CA VAL A 21 -8.78 -3.26 14.72
C VAL A 21 -7.94 -4.05 15.71
N TYR A 22 -8.53 -4.55 16.79
CA TYR A 22 -7.78 -5.27 17.82
C TYR A 22 -7.14 -6.55 17.28
N ILE A 23 -7.85 -7.31 16.46
CA ILE A 23 -7.32 -8.53 15.84
C ILE A 23 -6.15 -8.20 14.90
N VAL A 24 -6.33 -7.28 13.95
CA VAL A 24 -5.28 -6.94 12.98
C VAL A 24 -4.09 -6.28 13.65
N ALA A 25 -4.31 -5.37 14.62
CA ALA A 25 -3.25 -4.67 15.33
C ALA A 25 -2.45 -5.62 16.22
N SER A 26 -3.10 -6.52 16.97
CA SER A 26 -2.41 -7.49 17.81
C SER A 26 -1.58 -8.46 16.98
N LEU A 27 -2.13 -9.02 15.90
CA LEU A 27 -1.38 -9.92 15.01
C LEU A 27 -0.18 -9.22 14.37
N THR A 28 -0.37 -8.01 13.85
CA THR A 28 0.72 -7.24 13.23
C THR A 28 1.78 -6.81 14.25
N ALA A 29 1.38 -6.49 15.48
CA ALA A 29 2.31 -6.14 16.55
C ALA A 29 3.14 -7.35 16.99
N VAL A 30 2.49 -8.50 17.20
CA VAL A 30 3.17 -9.76 17.57
C VAL A 30 4.12 -10.19 16.45
N SER A 31 3.69 -10.14 15.19
CA SER A 31 4.57 -10.46 14.06
C SER A 31 5.74 -9.49 13.97
N GLY A 32 5.49 -8.18 14.17
CA GLY A 32 6.52 -7.15 14.20
C GLY A 32 7.56 -7.37 15.31
N LEU A 33 7.13 -7.79 16.50
CA LEU A 33 8.05 -8.14 17.58
C LEU A 33 8.88 -9.38 17.22
N LEU A 34 8.25 -10.42 16.66
CA LEU A 34 8.95 -11.65 16.29
C LEU A 34 10.03 -11.44 15.23
N ILE A 35 9.74 -10.66 14.18
CA ILE A 35 10.73 -10.37 13.13
C ILE A 35 11.93 -9.59 13.69
N SER A 36 11.72 -8.65 14.62
CA SER A 36 12.79 -7.85 15.22
C SER A 36 13.82 -8.67 16.00
N PHE A 37 13.47 -9.87 16.47
CA PHE A 37 14.42 -10.75 17.14
C PHE A 37 15.32 -11.54 16.17
N THR A 38 14.94 -11.65 14.90
CA THR A 38 15.67 -12.46 13.90
C THR A 38 17.11 -11.97 13.67
N PRO A 39 17.37 -10.66 13.46
CA PRO A 39 18.73 -10.15 13.28
C PRO A 39 19.58 -10.22 14.56
N LEU A 40 18.97 -10.34 15.73
CA LEU A 40 19.66 -10.39 17.03
C LEU A 40 20.19 -11.79 17.38
N GLY A 41 20.02 -12.77 16.47
CA GLY A 41 20.51 -14.13 16.67
C GLY A 41 19.63 -14.99 17.58
N PHE A 42 18.39 -14.58 17.85
CA PHE A 42 17.40 -15.45 18.52
C PHE A 42 17.00 -16.63 17.63
N HIS A 43 16.30 -17.60 18.22
CA HIS A 43 16.01 -18.88 17.57
C HIS A 43 15.28 -18.72 16.21
N PRO A 44 15.73 -19.43 15.15
CA PRO A 44 15.15 -19.35 13.79
C PRO A 44 13.63 -19.53 13.66
N TRP A 45 12.95 -20.14 14.64
CA TRP A 45 11.50 -20.34 14.61
C TRP A 45 10.73 -19.02 14.69
N MET A 46 11.31 -17.97 15.29
CA MET A 46 10.67 -16.66 15.41
C MET A 46 10.48 -15.99 14.04
N GLY A 47 11.51 -16.06 13.18
CA GLY A 47 11.42 -15.57 11.81
C GLY A 47 10.38 -16.34 10.99
N PHE A 48 10.32 -17.67 11.15
CA PHE A 48 9.31 -18.51 10.52
C PHE A 48 7.88 -18.17 10.99
N MET A 49 7.66 -18.00 12.30
CA MET A 49 6.35 -17.58 12.83
C MET A 49 5.96 -16.20 12.32
N SER A 50 6.88 -15.24 12.26
CA SER A 50 6.60 -13.93 11.68
C SER A 50 6.23 -14.03 10.20
N ALA A 51 6.97 -14.83 9.43
CA ALA A 51 6.70 -15.05 8.00
C ALA A 51 5.30 -15.62 7.76
N LEU A 52 4.71 -16.34 8.72
CA LEU A 52 3.33 -16.82 8.67
C LEU A 52 2.32 -15.78 9.15
N LEU A 53 2.60 -15.10 10.26
CA LEU A 53 1.64 -14.17 10.88
C LEU A 53 1.43 -12.90 10.05
N ILE A 54 2.46 -12.38 9.39
CA ILE A 54 2.38 -11.19 8.54
C ILE A 54 1.35 -11.35 7.41
N PRO A 55 1.44 -12.35 6.51
CA PRO A 55 0.47 -12.50 5.43
C PRO A 55 -0.94 -12.77 5.96
N ILE A 56 -1.07 -13.52 7.06
CA ILE A 56 -2.36 -13.78 7.71
C ILE A 56 -3.00 -12.47 8.19
N SER A 57 -2.24 -11.57 8.83
CA SER A 57 -2.78 -10.30 9.32
C SER A 57 -3.30 -9.42 8.19
N TYR A 58 -2.57 -9.36 7.06
CA TYR A 58 -3.02 -8.64 5.87
C TYR A 58 -4.20 -9.31 5.16
N MET A 59 -4.28 -10.64 5.13
CA MET A 59 -5.45 -11.36 4.60
C MET A 59 -6.70 -11.11 5.44
N ILE A 60 -6.58 -11.11 6.77
CA ILE A 60 -7.69 -10.76 7.66
C ILE A 60 -8.14 -9.32 7.40
N LEU A 61 -7.19 -8.37 7.32
CA LEU A 61 -7.47 -6.99 6.96
C LEU A 61 -8.19 -6.86 5.61
N ALA A 62 -7.78 -7.65 4.61
CA ALA A 62 -8.42 -7.68 3.31
C ALA A 62 -9.84 -8.24 3.36
N GLY A 63 -10.09 -9.29 4.16
CA GLY A 63 -11.42 -9.83 4.43
C GLY A 63 -12.35 -8.80 5.09
N HIS A 64 -11.85 -8.08 6.10
CA HIS A 64 -12.59 -6.97 6.71
C HIS A 64 -12.90 -5.88 5.66
N SER A 65 -11.90 -5.51 4.85
CA SER A 65 -12.08 -4.49 3.82
C SER A 65 -13.11 -4.90 2.77
N TYR A 66 -13.07 -6.15 2.30
CA TYR A 66 -14.03 -6.68 1.35
C TYR A 66 -15.46 -6.63 1.90
N ARG A 67 -15.67 -7.01 3.17
CA ARG A 67 -17.00 -6.92 3.79
C ARG A 67 -17.53 -5.49 3.81
N ALA A 68 -16.70 -4.53 4.23
CA ALA A 68 -17.08 -3.12 4.22
C ALA A 68 -17.38 -2.62 2.79
N LEU A 69 -16.60 -3.05 1.80
CA LEU A 69 -16.79 -2.72 0.39
C LEU A 69 -18.06 -3.32 -0.21
N LYS A 70 -18.47 -4.51 0.24
CA LYS A 70 -19.70 -5.17 -0.18
C LYS A 70 -20.93 -4.49 0.40
N ASP A 71 -20.87 -4.08 1.66
CA ASP A 71 -21.98 -3.47 2.40
C ASP A 71 -21.85 -1.93 2.44
N ARG A 72 -21.65 -1.32 1.27
CA ARG A 72 -21.45 0.12 1.12
C ARG A 72 -22.74 0.90 1.31
N ASN A 73 -22.66 2.02 2.02
CA ASN A 73 -23.75 2.98 2.11
C ASN A 73 -23.93 3.69 0.76
N HIS A 74 -25.03 4.44 0.61
CA HIS A 74 -25.29 5.26 -0.58
C HIS A 74 -24.28 6.44 -0.76
N ASN A 75 -23.17 6.45 -0.03
CA ASN A 75 -22.14 7.48 -0.13
C ASN A 75 -21.34 7.34 -1.45
N GLN A 76 -21.33 8.37 -2.28
CA GLN A 76 -20.61 8.38 -3.56
C GLN A 76 -19.13 8.75 -3.42
N SER A 77 -18.60 8.87 -2.21
CA SER A 77 -17.18 9.17 -1.97
C SER A 77 -16.26 8.18 -2.67
N LEU A 78 -15.11 8.67 -3.14
CA LEU A 78 -14.05 7.84 -3.72
C LEU A 78 -13.21 7.14 -2.64
N SER A 79 -13.38 7.50 -1.37
CA SER A 79 -12.64 6.94 -0.22
C SER A 79 -12.56 5.41 -0.20
N PRO A 80 -13.66 4.66 -0.47
CA PRO A 80 -13.62 3.21 -0.44
C PRO A 80 -12.71 2.60 -1.52
N HIS A 81 -12.51 3.26 -2.66
CA HIS A 81 -11.65 2.75 -3.73
C HIS A 81 -10.16 2.93 -3.39
N TRP A 82 -9.82 4.07 -2.78
CA TRP A 82 -8.49 4.30 -2.24
C TRP A 82 -8.11 3.29 -1.14
N ILE A 83 -9.07 2.92 -0.29
CA ILE A 83 -8.85 1.87 0.71
C ILE A 83 -8.62 0.50 0.05
N ALA A 84 -9.34 0.18 -1.02
CA ALA A 84 -9.08 -1.06 -1.76
C ALA A 84 -7.67 -1.09 -2.35
N VAL A 85 -7.20 0.02 -2.95
CA VAL A 85 -5.82 0.16 -3.44
C VAL A 85 -4.81 -0.03 -2.30
N ALA A 86 -5.04 0.60 -1.15
CA ALA A 86 -4.16 0.47 0.01
C ALA A 86 -4.00 -0.99 0.48
N VAL A 87 -5.11 -1.71 0.59
CA VAL A 87 -5.14 -3.12 1.00
C VAL A 87 -4.40 -4.00 -0.01
N LEU A 88 -4.59 -3.76 -1.32
CA LEU A 88 -3.87 -4.50 -2.35
C LEU A 88 -2.36 -4.26 -2.26
N PHE A 89 -1.95 -3.01 -2.03
CA PHE A 89 -0.53 -2.67 -1.91
C PHE A 89 0.10 -3.29 -0.66
N TRP A 90 -0.62 -3.33 0.45
CA TRP A 90 -0.15 -3.99 1.66
C TRP A 90 -0.15 -5.52 1.56
N LEU A 91 -1.10 -6.13 0.85
CA LEU A 91 -1.05 -7.56 0.52
C LEU A 91 0.16 -7.90 -0.35
N ALA A 92 0.48 -7.08 -1.34
CA ALA A 92 1.63 -7.30 -2.21
C ALA A 92 2.97 -7.06 -1.49
N GLY A 93 3.10 -5.92 -0.81
CA GLY A 93 4.32 -5.52 -0.10
C GLY A 93 4.51 -6.28 1.21
N GLY A 94 3.66 -6.00 2.20
CA GLY A 94 3.76 -6.61 3.52
C GLY A 94 3.45 -8.10 3.52
N GLY A 95 2.35 -8.51 2.87
CA GLY A 95 1.93 -9.90 2.82
C GLY A 95 2.87 -10.78 2.01
N PHE A 96 2.92 -10.61 0.69
CA PHE A 96 3.68 -11.48 -0.21
C PHE A 96 5.19 -11.22 -0.12
N LEU A 97 5.66 -10.01 -0.45
CA LEU A 97 7.09 -9.72 -0.45
C LEU A 97 7.70 -9.80 0.95
N GLY A 98 6.97 -9.38 2.00
CA GLY A 98 7.41 -9.50 3.39
C GLY A 98 7.55 -10.95 3.87
N THR A 99 6.69 -11.86 3.40
CA THR A 99 6.87 -13.30 3.69
C THR A 99 8.09 -13.85 2.99
N VAL A 100 8.26 -13.52 1.70
CA VAL A 100 9.43 -13.98 0.94
C VAL A 100 10.71 -13.46 1.58
N SER A 101 10.78 -12.17 1.90
CA SER A 101 11.97 -11.51 2.42
C SER A 101 12.38 -11.91 3.84
N THR A 102 11.53 -12.64 4.57
CA THR A 102 11.80 -13.08 5.94
C THR A 102 12.23 -14.54 6.06
N GLN A 103 12.20 -15.31 4.96
CA GLN A 103 12.46 -16.74 5.00
C GLN A 103 13.94 -17.09 4.81
N GLY A 104 14.46 -17.88 5.75
CA GLY A 104 15.74 -18.57 5.65
C GLY A 104 16.91 -17.62 5.44
N GLN A 105 17.72 -17.89 4.42
CA GLN A 105 18.89 -17.07 4.09
C GLN A 105 18.58 -15.92 3.13
N LEU A 106 17.37 -15.84 2.57
CA LEU A 106 17.01 -14.84 1.56
C LEU A 106 17.24 -13.38 2.01
N PRO A 107 17.03 -12.98 3.28
CA PRO A 107 17.38 -11.64 3.75
C PRO A 107 18.82 -11.20 3.41
N ASN A 108 19.77 -12.13 3.45
CA ASN A 108 21.19 -11.84 3.18
C ASN A 108 21.44 -11.59 1.68
N TRP A 109 20.65 -12.22 0.81
CA TRP A 109 20.79 -12.13 -0.64
C TRP A 109 20.14 -10.85 -1.20
N ILE A 110 19.00 -10.47 -0.63
CA ILE A 110 18.25 -9.27 -1.04
C ILE A 110 18.84 -7.98 -0.46
N GLN A 111 19.76 -8.09 0.50
CA GLN A 111 20.38 -6.93 1.13
C GLN A 111 21.13 -6.08 0.08
N GLY A 112 20.77 -4.79 0.04
CA GLY A 112 21.34 -3.83 -0.92
C GLY A 112 20.74 -3.90 -2.34
N THR A 113 19.66 -4.66 -2.54
CA THR A 113 18.96 -4.77 -3.84
C THR A 113 17.67 -3.95 -3.85
N GLN A 114 17.19 -3.60 -5.05
CA GLN A 114 15.91 -2.94 -5.27
C GLN A 114 14.72 -3.77 -4.81
N LEU A 115 14.87 -5.10 -4.65
CA LEU A 115 13.78 -5.95 -4.18
C LEU A 115 13.38 -5.61 -2.73
N LEU A 116 14.38 -5.37 -1.87
CA LEU A 116 14.13 -4.95 -0.48
C LEU A 116 13.50 -3.56 -0.43
N GLN A 117 13.96 -2.63 -1.27
CA GLN A 117 13.36 -1.29 -1.37
C GLN A 117 11.91 -1.35 -1.85
N THR A 118 11.61 -2.25 -2.80
CA THR A 118 10.27 -2.41 -3.37
C THR A 118 9.24 -2.76 -2.30
N GLN A 119 9.56 -3.67 -1.35
CA GLN A 119 8.67 -3.98 -0.24
C GLN A 119 8.28 -2.74 0.57
N HIS A 120 9.25 -1.88 0.90
CA HIS A 120 9.01 -0.65 1.64
C HIS A 120 8.16 0.34 0.82
N ASP A 121 8.42 0.46 -0.47
CA ASP A 121 7.68 1.36 -1.35
C ASP A 121 6.21 0.93 -1.51
N TRP A 122 5.91 -0.38 -1.63
CA TRP A 122 4.53 -0.90 -1.61
C TRP A 122 3.80 -0.51 -0.31
N MET A 123 4.48 -0.64 0.83
CA MET A 123 3.93 -0.26 2.13
C MET A 123 3.61 1.24 2.22
N LEU A 124 4.54 2.07 1.72
CA LEU A 124 4.40 3.52 1.68
C LEU A 124 3.26 3.96 0.75
N TRP A 125 3.17 3.38 -0.45
CA TRP A 125 2.08 3.66 -1.37
C TRP A 125 0.72 3.25 -0.81
N GLY A 126 0.65 2.16 -0.04
CA GLY A 126 -0.57 1.76 0.66
C GLY A 126 -0.99 2.80 1.72
N LEU A 127 -0.03 3.37 2.45
CA LEU A 127 -0.28 4.46 3.40
C LEU A 127 -0.77 5.74 2.69
N LEU A 128 -0.12 6.13 1.59
CA LEU A 128 -0.54 7.29 0.78
C LEU A 128 -1.96 7.12 0.25
N ALA A 129 -2.33 5.91 -0.19
CA ALA A 129 -3.69 5.61 -0.61
C ALA A 129 -4.71 5.81 0.53
N ILE A 130 -4.41 5.42 1.77
CA ILE A 130 -5.29 5.72 2.92
C ILE A 130 -5.44 7.22 3.15
N ILE A 131 -4.34 7.98 3.04
CA ILE A 131 -4.37 9.44 3.20
C ILE A 131 -5.27 10.06 2.13
N LEU A 132 -5.13 9.66 0.87
CA LEU A 132 -6.01 10.13 -0.22
C LEU A 132 -7.47 9.70 0.00
N GLY A 133 -7.70 8.50 0.52
CA GLY A 133 -9.03 8.04 0.93
C GLY A 133 -9.64 8.90 2.03
N LEU A 134 -8.86 9.26 3.04
CA LEU A 134 -9.27 10.15 4.13
C LEU A 134 -9.59 11.56 3.63
N VAL A 135 -8.72 12.13 2.79
CA VAL A 135 -8.92 13.46 2.19
C VAL A 135 -10.20 13.50 1.37
N ASN A 136 -10.47 12.47 0.55
CA ASN A 136 -11.72 12.41 -0.24
C ASN A 136 -12.95 12.29 0.66
N TYR A 137 -12.88 11.51 1.74
CA TYR A 137 -13.98 11.41 2.68
C TYR A 137 -14.27 12.76 3.36
N GLN A 138 -13.25 13.40 3.91
CA GLN A 138 -13.40 14.68 4.61
C GLN A 138 -13.86 15.80 3.68
N ALA A 139 -13.37 15.82 2.45
CA ALA A 139 -13.79 16.82 1.46
C ALA A 139 -15.26 16.65 1.05
N THR A 140 -15.77 15.43 0.99
CA THR A 140 -17.21 15.16 0.80
C THR A 140 -18.01 15.62 2.03
N ALA A 141 -17.54 15.28 3.24
CA ALA A 141 -18.23 15.66 4.49
C ALA A 141 -18.31 17.19 4.67
N LEU A 142 -17.22 17.92 4.41
CA LEU A 142 -17.16 19.39 4.53
C LEU A 142 -18.06 20.12 3.55
N ARG A 143 -18.45 19.50 2.42
CA ARG A 143 -19.38 20.11 1.48
C ARG A 143 -20.85 19.86 1.80
N GLY A 144 -21.15 18.86 2.64
CA GLY A 144 -22.53 18.39 2.82
C GLY A 144 -23.14 17.74 1.57
N GLU A 145 -22.41 17.68 0.45
CA GLU A 145 -22.86 17.05 -0.79
C GLU A 145 -22.24 15.67 -0.93
N ASN A 146 -23.10 14.67 -1.12
CA ASN A 146 -22.70 13.30 -1.38
C ASN A 146 -22.26 13.10 -2.85
N ARG A 147 -21.35 13.95 -3.32
CA ARG A 147 -20.79 13.95 -4.68
C ARG A 147 -19.29 13.75 -4.65
N ARG A 148 -18.75 13.17 -5.73
CA ARG A 148 -17.31 12.93 -5.89
C ARG A 148 -16.55 14.25 -6.01
N VAL A 149 -15.53 14.38 -5.15
CA VAL A 149 -14.60 15.52 -5.14
C VAL A 149 -13.59 15.39 -6.27
N THR A 150 -13.07 14.17 -6.48
CA THR A 150 -12.11 13.84 -7.54
C THR A 150 -12.68 12.78 -8.47
N GLY A 151 -12.16 12.69 -9.70
CA GLY A 151 -12.59 11.70 -10.69
C GLY A 151 -11.95 10.32 -10.47
N TYR A 152 -12.41 9.31 -11.22
CA TYR A 152 -11.76 7.99 -11.25
C TYR A 152 -10.43 7.98 -12.00
N MET A 153 -10.23 8.91 -12.95
CA MET A 153 -9.00 9.02 -13.72
C MET A 153 -7.74 9.18 -12.84
N PRO A 154 -7.66 10.14 -11.88
CA PRO A 154 -6.49 10.26 -11.01
C PRO A 154 -6.29 9.03 -10.12
N LEU A 155 -7.37 8.40 -9.65
CA LEU A 155 -7.28 7.14 -8.90
C LEU A 155 -6.58 6.06 -9.72
N TRP A 156 -7.02 5.82 -10.95
CA TRP A 156 -6.45 4.78 -11.79
C TRP A 156 -5.02 5.08 -12.23
N LEU A 157 -4.72 6.32 -12.59
CA LEU A 157 -3.37 6.74 -12.98
C LEU A 157 -2.38 6.56 -11.82
N ILE A 158 -2.75 6.96 -10.61
CA ILE A 158 -1.89 6.79 -9.43
C ILE A 158 -1.78 5.32 -9.07
N ALA A 159 -2.88 4.57 -8.99
CA ALA A 159 -2.89 3.17 -8.56
C ALA A 159 -2.15 2.25 -9.55
N PHE A 160 -2.46 2.31 -10.84
CA PHE A 160 -1.77 1.49 -11.83
C PHE A 160 -0.36 1.99 -12.09
N GLY A 161 -0.14 3.31 -12.17
CA GLY A 161 1.19 3.87 -12.38
C GLY A 161 2.17 3.46 -11.27
N SER A 162 1.77 3.58 -10.01
CA SER A 162 2.60 3.14 -8.88
C SER A 162 2.72 1.61 -8.84
N GLY A 163 1.62 0.87 -9.01
CA GLY A 163 1.63 -0.60 -9.03
C GLY A 163 2.58 -1.18 -10.09
N PHE A 164 2.51 -0.71 -11.34
CA PHE A 164 3.41 -1.16 -12.41
C PHE A 164 4.86 -0.72 -12.16
N ALA A 165 5.09 0.51 -11.71
CA ALA A 165 6.44 0.98 -11.38
C ALA A 165 7.10 0.08 -10.31
N LEU A 166 6.34 -0.33 -9.29
CA LEU A 166 6.81 -1.22 -8.23
C LEU A 166 7.02 -2.66 -8.72
N MET A 167 6.16 -3.17 -9.61
CA MET A 167 6.37 -4.49 -10.22
C MET A 167 7.67 -4.51 -11.05
N ILE A 168 7.94 -3.46 -11.83
CA ILE A 168 9.19 -3.33 -12.58
C ILE A 168 10.39 -3.24 -11.63
N GLN A 169 10.27 -2.47 -10.54
CA GLN A 169 11.31 -2.36 -9.52
C GLN A 169 11.61 -3.71 -8.85
N ALA A 170 10.57 -4.51 -8.56
CA ALA A 170 10.75 -5.88 -8.07
C ALA A 170 11.50 -6.74 -9.10
N SER A 171 11.13 -6.67 -10.38
CA SER A 171 11.81 -7.40 -11.46
C SER A 171 13.29 -7.02 -11.58
N ILE A 172 13.61 -5.72 -11.49
CA ILE A 172 15.00 -5.25 -11.46
C ILE A 172 15.73 -5.84 -10.25
N GLY A 173 15.11 -5.85 -9.07
CA GLY A 173 15.68 -6.46 -7.87
C GLY A 173 15.95 -7.97 -8.02
N VAL A 174 15.09 -8.71 -8.71
CA VAL A 174 15.34 -10.13 -9.02
C VAL A 174 16.54 -10.29 -9.96
N ILE A 175 16.65 -9.45 -10.98
CA ILE A 175 17.79 -9.44 -11.90
C ILE A 175 19.10 -9.10 -11.15
N GLU A 176 19.06 -8.13 -10.23
CA GLU A 176 20.20 -7.76 -9.38
C GLU A 176 20.70 -8.95 -8.55
N ILE A 177 19.79 -9.68 -7.91
CA ILE A 177 20.13 -10.87 -7.13
C ILE A 177 20.80 -11.92 -8.03
N TYR A 178 20.21 -12.19 -9.19
CA TYR A 178 20.73 -13.22 -10.09
C TYR A 178 22.09 -12.85 -10.68
N LEU A 179 22.25 -11.64 -11.19
CA LEU A 179 23.49 -11.23 -11.85
C LEU A 179 24.61 -10.90 -10.87
N LEU A 180 24.33 -10.17 -9.78
CA LEU A 180 25.36 -9.73 -8.85
C LEU A 180 25.72 -10.78 -7.79
N LYS A 181 24.71 -11.51 -7.27
CA LYS A 181 24.93 -12.44 -6.15
C LYS A 181 25.17 -13.87 -6.60
N ILE A 182 24.52 -14.33 -7.68
CA ILE A 182 24.70 -15.70 -8.20
C ILE A 182 25.81 -15.73 -9.25
N LEU A 183 25.72 -14.91 -10.29
CA LEU A 183 26.68 -14.92 -11.41
C LEU A 183 27.90 -14.01 -11.24
N HIS A 184 27.96 -13.23 -10.16
CA HIS A 184 29.08 -12.35 -9.83
C HIS A 184 29.49 -11.39 -10.96
N PHE A 185 28.51 -10.87 -11.72
CA PHE A 185 28.74 -9.84 -12.73
C PHE A 185 29.23 -8.55 -12.10
N ALA A 186 30.04 -7.78 -12.85
CA ALA A 186 30.39 -6.44 -12.44
C ALA A 186 29.16 -5.50 -12.52
N GLN A 187 29.03 -4.62 -11.52
CA GLN A 187 27.92 -3.66 -11.41
C GLN A 187 27.72 -2.83 -12.68
N THR A 188 28.81 -2.43 -13.34
CA THR A 188 28.78 -1.61 -14.57
C THR A 188 28.01 -2.27 -15.72
N HIS A 189 28.06 -3.60 -15.83
CA HIS A 189 27.34 -4.33 -16.88
C HIS A 189 25.85 -4.44 -16.56
N LEU A 190 25.51 -4.61 -15.27
CA LEU A 190 24.13 -4.62 -14.82
C LEU A 190 23.45 -3.27 -15.12
N ASP A 191 24.14 -2.16 -14.82
CA ASP A 191 23.57 -0.81 -14.98
C ASP A 191 23.09 -0.55 -16.42
N VAL A 192 23.84 -1.04 -17.41
CA VAL A 192 23.46 -0.95 -18.84
C VAL A 192 22.28 -1.87 -19.16
N LEU A 193 22.24 -3.07 -18.59
CA LEU A 193 21.21 -4.06 -18.88
C LEU A 193 19.83 -3.66 -18.34
N ILE A 194 19.78 -2.96 -17.20
CA ILE A 194 18.52 -2.55 -16.56
C ILE A 194 17.93 -1.26 -17.13
N VAL A 195 18.67 -0.50 -17.95
CA VAL A 195 18.21 0.75 -18.58
C VAL A 195 16.80 0.64 -19.21
N PRO A 196 16.50 -0.34 -20.07
CA PRO A 196 15.16 -0.45 -20.66
C PRO A 196 14.06 -0.59 -19.61
N LEU A 197 14.29 -1.37 -18.54
CA LEU A 197 13.33 -1.52 -17.45
C LEU A 197 13.16 -0.21 -16.67
N GLN A 198 14.26 0.52 -16.43
CA GLN A 198 14.20 1.82 -15.77
C GLN A 198 13.43 2.86 -16.59
N ILE A 199 13.57 2.86 -17.92
CA ILE A 199 12.79 3.74 -18.81
C ILE A 199 11.29 3.46 -18.67
N ILE A 200 10.88 2.19 -18.71
CA ILE A 200 9.46 1.82 -18.54
C ILE A 200 8.97 2.24 -17.15
N ARG A 201 9.77 2.02 -16.10
CA ARG A 201 9.45 2.47 -14.73
C ARG A 201 9.25 3.99 -14.66
N ILE A 202 10.10 4.78 -15.32
CA ILE A 202 9.95 6.24 -15.40
C ILE A 202 8.64 6.63 -16.08
N VAL A 203 8.26 5.97 -17.18
CA VAL A 203 6.97 6.21 -17.85
C VAL A 203 5.79 5.94 -16.90
N CYS A 204 5.84 4.86 -16.11
CA CYS A 204 4.83 4.58 -15.08
C CYS A 204 4.77 5.68 -14.02
N LEU A 205 5.93 6.19 -13.56
CA LEU A 205 6.00 7.28 -12.59
C LEU A 205 5.51 8.62 -13.17
N LEU A 206 5.72 8.88 -14.46
CA LEU A 206 5.12 10.03 -15.14
C LEU A 206 3.60 9.95 -15.16
N ALA A 207 3.02 8.75 -15.38
CA ALA A 207 1.58 8.55 -15.27
C ALA A 207 1.06 8.86 -13.85
N VAL A 208 1.82 8.48 -12.81
CA VAL A 208 1.51 8.86 -11.42
C VAL A 208 1.56 10.37 -11.24
N ALA A 209 2.60 11.05 -11.74
CA ALA A 209 2.74 12.50 -11.63
C ALA A 209 1.56 13.24 -12.31
N VAL A 210 1.16 12.79 -13.50
CA VAL A 210 -0.04 13.30 -14.19
C VAL A 210 -1.30 13.04 -13.36
N GLY A 211 -1.44 11.84 -12.78
CA GLY A 211 -2.56 11.50 -11.90
C GLY A 211 -2.64 12.42 -10.67
N ILE A 212 -1.50 12.72 -10.03
CA ILE A 212 -1.42 13.67 -8.91
C ILE A 212 -1.81 15.07 -9.37
N GLY A 213 -1.33 15.52 -10.53
CA GLY A 213 -1.70 16.83 -11.10
C GLY A 213 -3.22 16.96 -11.31
N ILE A 214 -3.84 15.95 -11.95
CA ILE A 214 -5.30 15.91 -12.15
C ILE A 214 -6.04 15.87 -10.81
N TYR A 215 -5.54 15.09 -9.84
CA TYR A 215 -6.11 15.00 -8.50
C TYR A 215 -6.11 16.37 -7.80
N ALA A 216 -4.96 17.05 -7.79
CA ALA A 216 -4.78 18.34 -7.15
C ALA A 216 -5.64 19.42 -7.79
N LEU A 217 -5.68 19.48 -9.13
CA LEU A 217 -6.56 20.39 -9.88
C LEU A 217 -8.04 20.14 -9.59
N GLY A 218 -8.46 18.87 -9.61
CA GLY A 218 -9.84 18.49 -9.31
C GLY A 218 -10.26 18.86 -7.88
N PHE A 219 -9.35 18.70 -6.92
CA PHE A 219 -9.56 19.12 -5.55
C PHE A 219 -9.65 20.64 -5.42
N TRP A 220 -8.74 21.38 -6.05
CA TRP A 220 -8.66 22.84 -5.97
C TRP A 220 -9.88 23.53 -6.59
N VAL A 221 -10.27 23.13 -7.81
CA VAL A 221 -11.45 23.66 -8.52
C VAL A 221 -12.72 23.47 -7.70
N ARG A 222 -12.79 22.37 -6.94
CA ARG A 222 -13.98 22.02 -6.16
C ARG A 222 -13.77 22.24 -4.66
N ARG A 223 -12.87 23.12 -4.21
CA ARG A 223 -12.64 23.32 -2.77
C ARG A 223 -13.95 23.56 -1.97
N PRO A 224 -14.09 23.04 -0.74
CA PRO A 224 -15.25 23.34 0.10
C PRO A 224 -15.32 24.85 0.35
N LYS A 225 -16.50 25.45 0.15
CA LYS A 225 -16.74 26.85 0.53
C LYS A 225 -16.81 26.91 2.06
N ARG A 226 -16.15 27.89 2.67
CA ARG A 226 -16.20 28.12 4.13
C ARG A 226 -17.67 28.30 4.51
N ILE A 227 -18.21 27.40 5.33
CA ILE A 227 -19.53 27.62 5.95
C ILE A 227 -19.30 28.68 7.01
N THR A 228 -19.67 29.92 6.74
CA THR A 228 -19.78 30.96 7.76
C THR A 228 -20.92 30.53 8.68
N VAL A 229 -20.59 29.97 9.83
CA VAL A 229 -21.55 29.76 10.91
C VAL A 229 -21.89 31.15 11.43
N ILE A 230 -23.07 31.66 11.05
CA ILE A 230 -23.64 32.85 11.67
C ILE A 230 -24.17 32.36 13.02
N HIS A 231 -23.49 32.76 14.10
CA HIS A 231 -23.93 32.54 15.48
C HIS A 231 -25.09 33.46 15.82
#